data_AF-A0A8J5H1H2-F1
#
_entry.id   AF-A0A8J5H1H2-F1
#
_cell.length_a   1.000
_cell.length_b   1.000
_cell.length_c   1.000
_cell.angle_alpha   90.00
_cell.angle_beta   90.00
_cell.angle_gamma   90.00
#
_symmetry.space_group_name_H-M   'P 1'
#
loop_
_entity.id
_entity.type
_entity.pdbx_description
1 polymer ?
#
loop_
_entity_poly.entity_id
_entity_poly.type
_entity_poly.pdbx_seq_one_letter_code
_entity_poly.pdbx_strand_id
1 'polypeptide(L)'
;MVGRVNFNKTADFWQQNKWIGCFPVKWHIIKDAPNSILKYITLENNENKPVTNSRDTQEVELEKGLQMLKIFKEHINNTSVLDNFAFYEHRQRSMQEKRAKQQEKQASWNLDWDGMISPDAGDSMKTTKGAANGDANGV
;
A
#
# COMPACT_ATOMS: atom_id res chain seq x y z
N MET A 1 -13.95 16.12 0.73
CA MET A 1 -13.28 15.68 1.98
C MET A 1 -14.07 16.25 3.14
N VAL A 2 -14.19 15.54 4.28
CA VAL A 2 -15.01 16.01 5.41
C VAL A 2 -14.19 16.27 6.70
N GLY A 3 -12.87 16.12 6.65
CA GLY A 3 -11.99 16.36 7.79
C GLY A 3 -10.52 16.47 7.36
N ARG A 4 -9.66 16.80 8.33
CA ARG A 4 -8.20 16.96 8.13
C ARG A 4 -7.50 15.60 7.97
N VAL A 5 -6.30 15.64 7.39
CA VAL A 5 -5.39 14.48 7.32
C VAL A 5 -4.84 14.16 8.71
N ASN A 6 -4.94 12.90 9.10
CA ASN A 6 -4.23 12.33 10.23
C ASN A 6 -3.08 11.47 9.72
N PHE A 7 -1.84 11.97 9.85
CA PHE A 7 -0.64 11.29 9.38
C PHE A 7 -0.21 10.11 10.26
N ASN A 8 -0.68 10.06 11.52
CA ASN A 8 -0.33 9.01 12.47
C ASN A 8 -1.21 7.77 12.34
N LYS A 9 -2.20 7.79 11.45
CA LYS A 9 -3.12 6.68 11.21
C LYS A 9 -2.84 6.04 9.86
N THR A 10 -2.55 4.75 9.87
CA THR A 10 -2.47 3.93 8.64
C THR A 10 -3.75 3.13 8.49
N ALA A 11 -4.28 3.07 7.27
CA ALA A 11 -5.41 2.21 6.94
C ALA A 11 -4.92 0.80 6.62
N ASP A 12 -5.54 -0.19 7.25
CA ASP A 12 -5.23 -1.63 7.14
C ASP A 12 -5.93 -2.32 5.97
N PHE A 13 -6.88 -1.63 5.33
CA PHE A 13 -7.61 -2.14 4.17
C PHE A 13 -6.89 -1.93 2.82
N TRP A 14 -5.74 -1.24 2.80
CA TRP A 14 -4.98 -1.07 1.57
C TRP A 14 -4.27 -2.37 1.14
N GLN A 15 -4.15 -2.58 -0.17
CA GLN A 15 -3.43 -3.75 -0.68
C GLN A 15 -1.92 -3.69 -0.39
N GLN A 16 -1.33 -2.49 -0.36
CA GLN A 16 0.08 -2.26 -0.08
C GLN A 16 0.23 -1.35 1.13
N ASN A 17 1.21 -1.63 1.99
CA ASN A 17 1.49 -0.87 3.22
C ASN A 17 2.31 0.42 2.96
N LYS A 18 2.25 0.98 1.76
CA LYS A 18 3.00 2.18 1.39
C LYS A 18 2.27 3.49 1.73
N TRP A 19 0.96 3.42 1.96
CA TRP A 19 0.12 4.59 2.18
C TRP A 19 -0.01 4.86 3.68
N ILE A 20 0.60 5.95 4.13
CA ILE A 20 0.57 6.40 5.53
C ILE A 20 -0.33 7.63 5.60
N GLY A 21 -1.13 7.70 6.67
CA GLY A 21 -2.09 8.77 6.88
C GLY A 21 -3.44 8.48 6.24
N CYS A 22 -4.49 9.12 6.77
CA CYS A 22 -5.81 9.11 6.16
C CYS A 22 -6.65 10.33 6.57
N PHE A 23 -7.68 10.62 5.79
CA PHE A 23 -8.71 11.62 6.09
C PHE A 23 -10.09 11.07 5.70
N PRO A 24 -11.16 11.48 6.39
CA PRO A 24 -12.49 11.00 6.08
C PRO A 24 -13.03 11.64 4.78
N VAL A 25 -13.73 10.82 3.99
CA VAL A 25 -14.44 11.24 2.78
C VAL A 25 -15.90 10.78 2.84
N LYS A 26 -16.78 11.54 2.18
CA LYS A 26 -18.16 11.15 1.91
C LYS A 26 -18.33 11.01 0.41
N TRP A 27 -18.73 9.83 -0.05
CA TRP A 27 -19.05 9.60 -1.44
C TRP A 27 -20.40 10.25 -1.77
N HIS A 28 -20.42 11.15 -2.76
CA HIS A 28 -21.63 11.86 -3.19
C HIS A 28 -22.26 11.25 -4.44
N ILE A 29 -21.43 10.76 -5.37
CA ILE A 29 -21.83 10.13 -6.62
C ILE A 29 -20.92 8.91 -6.78
N ILE A 30 -21.51 7.74 -7.05
CA ILE A 30 -20.78 6.50 -7.32
C ILE A 30 -21.31 5.94 -8.64
N LYS A 31 -20.55 6.12 -9.71
CA LYS A 31 -20.87 5.60 -11.05
C LYS A 31 -19.67 5.66 -11.97
N ASP A 32 -19.72 4.88 -13.05
CA ASP A 32 -18.72 4.94 -14.11
C ASP A 32 -19.06 6.05 -15.10
N ALA A 33 -18.05 6.81 -15.52
CA ALA A 33 -18.16 7.81 -16.57
C ALA A 33 -17.03 7.58 -17.60
N PRO A 34 -17.33 7.34 -18.87
CA PRO A 34 -16.30 7.11 -19.88
C PRO A 34 -15.49 8.38 -20.16
N ASN A 35 -14.17 8.27 -20.29
CA ASN A 35 -13.30 9.42 -20.57
C ASN A 35 -13.72 10.24 -21.79
N SER A 36 -14.39 9.61 -22.78
CA SER A 36 -14.86 10.26 -24.00
C SER A 36 -15.80 11.45 -23.76
N ILE A 37 -16.54 11.49 -22.65
CA ILE A 37 -17.46 12.59 -22.32
C ILE A 37 -16.77 13.73 -21.56
N LEU A 38 -15.59 13.48 -20.99
CA LEU A 38 -14.82 14.44 -20.18
C LEU A 38 -13.63 15.04 -20.94
N LYS A 39 -13.15 14.39 -22.01
CA LYS A 39 -11.93 14.77 -22.74
C LYS A 39 -11.93 16.20 -23.31
N TYR A 40 -13.09 16.83 -23.45
CA TYR A 40 -13.24 18.19 -23.98
C TYR A 40 -12.96 19.28 -22.92
N ILE A 41 -12.89 18.89 -21.65
CA ILE A 41 -12.51 19.80 -20.56
C ILE A 41 -10.98 19.80 -20.50
N THR A 42 -10.37 20.91 -20.93
CA THR A 42 -8.94 21.15 -20.83
C THR A 42 -8.61 21.95 -19.57
N LEU A 43 -7.44 21.69 -19.01
CA LEU A 43 -6.96 22.33 -17.79
C LEU A 43 -5.77 23.25 -18.09
N GLU A 44 -5.95 24.55 -17.91
CA GLU A 44 -4.92 25.56 -18.20
C GLU A 44 -3.69 25.37 -17.29
N ASN A 45 -3.93 25.03 -16.02
CA ASN A 45 -2.91 24.68 -15.04
C ASN A 45 -2.25 23.30 -15.26
N ASN A 46 -2.54 22.62 -16.37
CA ASN A 46 -1.95 21.34 -16.75
C ASN A 46 -1.62 21.30 -18.26
N GLU A 47 -0.96 22.35 -18.77
CA GLU A 47 -0.51 22.44 -20.17
C GLU A 47 -1.66 22.30 -21.19
N ASN A 48 -2.87 22.72 -20.82
CA ASN A 48 -4.09 22.54 -21.60
C ASN A 48 -4.41 21.07 -21.95
N LYS A 49 -3.86 20.11 -21.21
CA LYS A 49 -4.20 18.70 -21.38
C LYS A 49 -5.65 18.44 -20.96
N PRO A 50 -6.31 17.44 -21.57
CA PRO A 50 -7.62 16.99 -21.11
C PRO A 50 -7.59 16.59 -19.63
N VAL A 51 -8.68 16.86 -18.91
CA VAL A 51 -8.80 16.49 -17.48
C VAL A 51 -8.64 14.98 -17.24
N THR A 52 -8.92 14.15 -18.25
CA THR A 52 -8.72 12.69 -18.23
C THR A 52 -7.24 12.28 -18.16
N ASN A 53 -6.31 13.20 -18.38
CA ASN A 53 -4.86 12.95 -18.37
C ASN A 53 -4.19 13.53 -17.10
N SER A 54 -4.99 13.84 -16.09
CA SER A 54 -4.51 14.37 -14.81
C SER A 54 -3.73 13.32 -14.02
N ARG A 55 -2.68 13.75 -13.30
CA ARG A 55 -1.99 12.92 -12.31
C ARG A 55 -2.74 12.95 -10.97
N ASP A 56 -2.33 12.07 -10.05
CA ASP A 56 -2.87 12.08 -8.68
C ASP A 56 -2.73 13.47 -8.05
N THR A 57 -3.79 13.90 -7.35
CA THR A 57 -3.91 15.23 -6.72
C THR A 57 -3.89 16.46 -7.65
N GLN A 58 -4.03 16.31 -8.97
CA GLN A 58 -4.17 17.46 -9.88
C GLN A 58 -5.34 18.35 -9.49
N GLU A 59 -5.06 19.65 -9.33
CA GLU A 59 -6.09 20.63 -9.06
C GLU A 59 -6.90 20.93 -10.33
N VAL A 60 -8.22 20.97 -10.18
CA VAL A 60 -9.16 21.40 -11.21
C VAL A 60 -9.83 22.68 -10.70
N GLU A 61 -9.68 23.76 -11.46
CA GLU A 61 -10.27 25.05 -11.12
C GLU A 61 -11.80 24.96 -11.04
N LEU A 62 -12.40 25.84 -10.24
CA LEU A 62 -13.82 25.79 -9.90
C LEU A 62 -14.73 25.69 -11.13
N GLU A 63 -14.50 26.49 -12.16
CA GLU A 63 -15.34 26.52 -13.34
C GLU A 63 -15.33 25.18 -14.08
N LYS A 64 -14.13 24.62 -14.34
CA LYS A 64 -13.98 23.31 -14.98
C LYS A 64 -14.53 22.20 -14.08
N GLY A 65 -14.35 22.31 -12.76
CA GLY A 65 -14.90 21.38 -11.78
C GLY A 65 -16.44 21.34 -11.79
N LEU A 66 -17.09 22.50 -11.91
CA LEU A 66 -18.56 22.58 -12.05
C LEU A 66 -19.05 21.97 -13.37
N GLN A 67 -18.33 22.21 -14.47
CA GLN A 67 -18.63 21.57 -15.77
C GLN A 67 -18.51 20.04 -15.67
N MET A 68 -17.45 19.53 -15.05
CA MET A 68 -17.28 18.09 -14.79
C MET A 68 -18.44 17.54 -13.96
N LEU A 69 -18.81 18.20 -12.85
CA LEU A 69 -19.90 17.75 -11.99
C LEU A 69 -21.25 17.73 -12.71
N LYS A 70 -21.50 18.70 -13.60
CA LYS A 70 -22.71 18.73 -14.44
C LYS A 70 -22.74 17.55 -15.39
N ILE A 71 -21.67 17.31 -16.15
CA ILE A 71 -21.55 16.16 -17.06
C ILE A 71 -21.69 14.85 -16.30
N PHE A 72 -21.03 14.73 -15.15
CA PHE A 72 -21.20 13.58 -14.28
C PHE A 72 -22.67 13.42 -13.91
N LYS A 73 -23.38 14.42 -13.39
CA LYS A 73 -24.79 14.26 -13.01
C LYS A 73 -25.71 13.88 -14.19
N GLU A 74 -25.54 14.51 -15.34
CA GLU A 74 -26.41 14.34 -16.51
C GLU A 74 -26.15 13.06 -17.30
N HIS A 75 -24.94 12.50 -17.23
CA HIS A 75 -24.62 11.28 -17.95
C HIS A 75 -25.43 10.09 -17.42
N ILE A 76 -26.32 9.56 -18.25
CA ILE A 76 -27.12 8.38 -17.94
C ILE A 76 -26.22 7.16 -18.12
N ASN A 77 -25.77 6.61 -17.00
CA ASN A 77 -25.13 5.32 -16.94
C ASN A 77 -25.52 4.65 -15.62
N ASN A 78 -25.84 3.36 -15.70
CA ASN A 78 -26.26 2.56 -14.55
C ASN A 78 -25.17 1.64 -14.04
N THR A 79 -23.96 1.66 -14.64
CA THR A 79 -22.84 0.86 -14.15
C THR A 79 -22.03 1.60 -13.10
N SER A 80 -21.59 0.85 -12.09
CA SER A 80 -20.68 1.34 -11.07
C SER A 80 -19.88 0.20 -10.44
N VAL A 81 -18.89 0.56 -9.63
CA VAL A 81 -18.19 -0.39 -8.77
C VAL A 81 -19.13 -1.18 -7.83
N LEU A 82 -20.31 -0.64 -7.49
CA LEU A 82 -21.27 -1.28 -6.60
C LEU A 82 -21.91 -2.53 -7.22
N ASP A 83 -22.01 -2.60 -8.54
CA ASP A 83 -22.56 -3.78 -9.23
C ASP A 83 -21.70 -5.03 -8.98
N ASN A 84 -20.41 -4.81 -8.71
CA ASN A 84 -19.43 -5.85 -8.42
C ASN A 84 -19.09 -5.95 -6.92
N PHE A 85 -19.90 -5.37 -6.02
CA PHE A 85 -19.57 -5.30 -4.60
C PHE A 85 -19.34 -6.68 -3.97
N ALA A 86 -20.20 -7.66 -4.27
CA ALA A 86 -20.06 -9.03 -3.78
C ALA A 86 -18.75 -9.70 -4.23
N PHE A 87 -18.28 -9.39 -5.44
CA PHE A 87 -16.99 -9.88 -5.93
C PHE A 87 -15.83 -9.31 -5.11
N TYR A 88 -15.83 -8.00 -4.85
CA TYR A 88 -14.78 -7.36 -4.05
C TYR A 88 -14.76 -7.87 -2.60
N GLU A 89 -15.93 -8.05 -1.99
CA GLU A 89 -16.09 -8.66 -0.67
C GLU A 89 -15.47 -10.06 -0.58
N HIS A 90 -15.82 -10.94 -1.53
CA HIS A 90 -15.27 -12.29 -1.56
C HIS A 90 -13.76 -12.30 -1.80
N ARG A 91 -13.28 -11.43 -2.70
CA ARG A 91 -11.86 -11.27 -3.00
C ARG A 91 -11.08 -10.78 -1.79
N GLN A 92 -11.62 -9.83 -1.02
CA GLN A 92 -10.99 -9.32 0.19
C GLN A 92 -10.83 -10.41 1.25
N ARG A 93 -11.89 -11.17 1.55
CA ARG A 93 -11.81 -12.31 2.50
C ARG A 93 -10.78 -13.33 2.08
N SER A 94 -10.81 -13.75 0.82
CA SER A 94 -9.85 -14.71 0.27
C SER A 94 -8.38 -14.23 0.38
N MET A 95 -8.13 -12.93 0.21
CA MET A 95 -6.79 -12.37 0.38
C MET A 95 -6.35 -12.32 1.84
N GLN A 96 -7.27 -11.98 2.76
CA GLN A 96 -6.98 -11.95 4.20
C GLN A 96 -6.66 -13.35 4.74
N GLU A 97 -7.43 -14.37 4.35
CA GLU A 97 -7.17 -15.76 4.72
C GLU A 97 -5.80 -16.25 4.23
N LYS A 98 -5.42 -15.90 3.00
CA LYS A 98 -4.09 -16.24 2.45
C LYS A 98 -2.96 -15.55 3.22
N ARG A 99 -3.14 -14.27 3.60
CA ARG A 99 -2.18 -13.52 4.43
C ARG A 99 -2.05 -14.14 5.83
N ALA A 100 -3.16 -14.49 6.47
CA ALA A 100 -3.16 -15.14 7.78
C ALA A 100 -2.40 -16.47 7.76
N LYS A 101 -2.72 -17.35 6.80
CA LYS A 101 -2.01 -18.63 6.61
C LYS A 101 -0.52 -18.46 6.34
N GLN A 102 -0.13 -17.43 5.60
CA GLN A 102 1.29 -17.14 5.33
C GLN A 102 2.02 -16.66 6.60
N GLN A 103 1.36 -15.83 7.41
CA GLN A 103 1.91 -15.37 8.70
C GLN A 103 2.04 -16.51 9.70
N GLU A 104 1.05 -17.40 9.79
CA GLU A 104 1.11 -18.60 10.63
C GLU A 104 2.27 -19.51 10.24
N LYS A 105 2.44 -19.77 8.92
CA LYS A 105 3.60 -20.52 8.43
C LYS A 105 4.90 -19.83 8.80
N GLN A 106 5.01 -18.52 8.58
CA GLN A 106 6.24 -17.79 8.89
C GLN A 106 6.55 -17.78 10.39
N ALA A 107 5.55 -17.66 11.25
CA ALA A 107 5.70 -17.78 12.71
C ALA A 107 6.14 -19.20 13.12
N SER A 108 5.52 -20.23 12.53
CA SER A 108 5.91 -21.63 12.76
C SER A 108 7.35 -21.90 12.34
N TRP A 109 7.78 -21.40 11.17
CA TRP A 109 9.17 -21.51 10.73
C TRP A 109 10.11 -20.80 11.72
N ASN A 110 9.78 -19.58 12.15
CA ASN A 110 10.64 -18.83 13.08
C ASN A 110 10.81 -19.54 14.43
N LEU A 111 9.76 -20.18 14.96
CA LEU A 111 9.84 -20.98 16.19
C LEU A 111 10.73 -22.22 16.04
N ASP A 112 10.64 -22.90 14.89
CA ASP A 112 11.49 -24.07 14.58
C ASP A 112 12.98 -23.66 14.50
N TRP A 113 13.28 -22.58 13.78
CA TRP A 113 14.64 -22.03 13.70
C TRP A 113 15.22 -21.60 15.06
N ASP A 114 14.42 -20.94 15.91
CA ASP A 114 14.87 -20.51 17.25
C ASP A 114 15.15 -21.71 18.17
N GLY A 115 14.35 -22.78 18.05
CA GLY A 115 14.61 -24.05 18.74
C GLY A 115 15.88 -24.79 18.28
N MET A 116 16.27 -24.62 17.00
CA MET A 116 17.52 -25.18 16.46
C MET A 116 18.77 -24.39 16.89
N ILE A 117 18.63 -23.11 17.27
CA ILE A 117 19.72 -22.28 17.80
C ILE A 117 19.73 -22.40 19.33
N SER A 118 19.99 -23.60 19.85
CA SER A 118 20.32 -23.77 21.27
C SER A 118 21.76 -23.31 21.55
N PRO A 119 22.03 -22.51 22.60
CA PRO A 119 23.38 -22.03 22.93
C PRO A 119 24.27 -23.09 23.62
N ASP A 120 24.07 -24.39 23.37
CA ASP A 120 24.87 -25.47 23.99
C ASP A 120 26.08 -25.91 23.15
N ALA A 121 26.64 -24.98 22.36
CA ALA A 121 27.92 -25.18 21.68
C ALA A 121 28.93 -24.13 22.16
N GLY A 122 29.14 -24.06 23.46
CA GLY A 122 30.14 -23.18 24.04
C GLY A 122 30.42 -23.48 25.51
N ASP A 123 31.19 -24.55 25.78
CA ASP A 123 32.50 -24.38 26.41
C ASP A 123 33.26 -25.73 26.48
N SER A 124 34.26 -25.91 25.62
CA SER A 124 35.35 -26.86 25.90
C SER A 124 36.60 -26.45 25.15
N MET A 125 37.10 -25.25 25.42
CA MET A 125 38.50 -24.92 25.14
C MET A 125 39.29 -25.04 26.46
N LYS A 126 39.71 -26.27 26.78
CA LYS A 126 40.63 -26.51 27.89
C LYS A 126 41.92 -25.71 27.66
N THR A 127 42.19 -24.78 28.57
CA THR A 127 43.51 -24.18 28.73
C THR A 127 44.48 -25.25 29.23
N THR A 128 45.48 -25.59 28.42
CA THR A 128 46.74 -26.13 28.94
C THR A 128 47.88 -25.28 28.41
N LYS A 129 48.47 -24.50 29.31
CA LYS A 129 49.81 -23.92 29.16
C LYS A 129 50.82 -25.06 28.98
N GLY A 130 51.63 -24.97 27.94
CA GLY A 130 52.85 -25.74 27.72
C GLY A 130 53.86 -24.84 26.98
N ALA A 131 55.04 -24.71 27.55
CA ALA A 131 56.05 -23.70 27.27
C ALA A 131 56.92 -23.95 26.02
N ALA A 132 57.62 -22.87 25.59
CA ALA A 132 58.87 -22.81 24.81
C ALA A 132 58.78 -23.21 23.32
N ASN A 133 59.46 -22.60 22.34
CA ASN A 133 60.61 -21.68 22.30
C ASN A 133 60.74 -21.06 20.89
N GLY A 134 61.37 -19.89 20.79
CA GLY A 134 62.36 -19.58 19.74
C GLY A 134 61.92 -18.85 18.46
N ASP A 135 62.41 -17.61 18.33
CA ASP A 135 63.16 -17.04 17.18
C ASP A 135 62.49 -16.98 15.78
N ALA A 136 62.60 -15.95 14.93
CA ALA A 136 63.45 -14.77 14.85
C ALA A 136 62.82 -13.72 13.87
N ASN A 137 63.35 -12.50 13.97
CA ASN A 137 63.22 -11.31 13.14
C ASN A 137 63.06 -11.47 11.62
N GLY A 138 62.48 -10.45 10.97
CA GLY A 138 62.80 -10.13 9.58
C GLY A 138 61.94 -9.02 8.96
N VAL A 139 62.38 -7.78 9.15
CA VAL A 139 62.22 -6.53 8.35
C VAL A 139 61.11 -6.46 7.30
#